data_AF-A0A511DZE5-F1
#
_entry.id   AF-A0A511DZE5-F1
#
_cell.length_a   1.000
_cell.length_b   1.000
_cell.length_c   1.000
_cell.angle_alpha   90.00
_cell.angle_beta   90.00
_cell.angle_gamma   90.00
#
_symmetry.space_group_name_H-M   'P 1'
#
loop_
_entity.id
_entity.type
_entity.pdbx_description
1 polymer ?
#
loop_
_entity_poly.entity_id
_entity_poly.type
_entity_poly.pdbx_seq_one_letter_code
_entity_poly.pdbx_strand_id
1 'polypeptide(L)'
;MKKILPLIGISLTGVLLLAGCGHKQADKEDASTAPSSSTKLNNLLSPAKAKVPDDSQSSNGDQLYSQFYKKGGQWYWKLTSQDDGTIDNSQIKSLKSTGQNDVYNFSMVSNKNKSYNMKFNWINGGHQAYTVNAAYHNVNNNFVLADAKVSGQWQTGAPQAVQGTWATDFTNNSGNDAQKLPFTKQFLNITSTATSSFVNEYDTNHRLYNSETANKTTNVSYKQDGDNYVLKSYDSNETPVVYSISVMGNNEIKVDGLTSSSLTMSQSATSPTTSASESSAVTSQSGSAAVSGSTANTTTSHLTDQQVVNWIWPYVKAKYPNMNVESTDFTYMPQMKNGQMYVNVLENHNAAAFKKSGVDSGTNPQVASFRVTSSGALEQMDATTGDWSVVSSGYNG
;
A
#
# COMPACT_ATOMS: atom_id res chain seq x y z
N MET A 1 -63.92 15.93 -31.02
CA MET A 1 -62.94 15.91 -32.14
C MET A 1 -62.23 14.55 -32.05
N LYS A 2 -62.56 13.53 -32.88
CA LYS A 2 -62.07 13.28 -34.26
C LYS A 2 -60.51 13.25 -34.26
N LYS A 3 -59.76 12.17 -34.53
CA LYS A 3 -59.98 10.94 -35.33
C LYS A 3 -59.08 9.78 -34.88
N ILE A 4 -59.53 8.59 -35.25
CA ILE A 4 -58.94 7.25 -35.16
C ILE A 4 -58.38 6.84 -36.55
N LEU A 5 -57.20 6.19 -36.57
CA LEU A 5 -56.59 5.24 -37.54
C LEU A 5 -56.41 5.65 -39.04
N PRO A 6 -55.80 4.82 -39.92
CA PRO A 6 -54.53 4.01 -39.89
C PRO A 6 -53.70 4.25 -41.19
N LEU A 7 -52.54 3.60 -41.40
CA LEU A 7 -52.20 2.97 -42.70
C LEU A 7 -50.87 2.20 -42.72
N ILE A 8 -50.99 1.00 -43.30
CA ILE A 8 -49.97 0.05 -43.75
C ILE A 8 -49.40 0.55 -45.09
N GLY A 9 -48.13 0.24 -45.40
CA GLY A 9 -47.58 0.40 -46.75
C GLY A 9 -46.22 -0.27 -46.94
N ILE A 10 -46.23 -1.40 -47.64
CA ILE A 10 -45.09 -2.25 -48.02
C ILE A 10 -44.42 -1.70 -49.31
N SER A 11 -43.20 -2.17 -49.59
CA SER A 11 -42.53 -2.31 -50.92
C SER A 11 -41.58 -1.15 -51.28
N LEU A 12 -40.46 -1.29 -52.00
CA LEU A 12 -39.72 -2.39 -52.63
C LEU A 12 -38.39 -1.78 -53.14
N THR A 13 -37.31 -2.56 -53.20
CA THR A 13 -36.17 -2.52 -54.18
C THR A 13 -35.41 -1.22 -54.50
N GLY A 14 -34.07 -1.31 -54.46
CA GLY A 14 -33.22 -0.40 -55.24
C GLY A 14 -31.74 -0.45 -54.89
N VAL A 15 -31.01 -1.40 -55.46
CA VAL A 15 -29.55 -1.55 -55.44
C VAL A 15 -28.93 -0.63 -56.51
N LEU A 16 -27.91 0.18 -56.16
CA LEU A 16 -26.59 0.31 -56.84
C LEU A 16 -25.89 1.67 -56.62
N LEU A 17 -24.64 1.49 -56.18
CA LEU A 17 -23.44 2.33 -56.23
C LEU A 17 -23.40 3.49 -57.24
N LEU A 18 -22.98 4.66 -56.76
CA LEU A 18 -22.19 5.61 -57.52
C LEU A 18 -21.01 6.10 -56.67
N ALA A 19 -19.81 5.91 -57.20
CA ALA A 19 -18.57 6.48 -56.68
C ALA A 19 -18.48 7.97 -57.06
N GLY A 20 -17.95 8.79 -56.13
CA GLY A 20 -17.60 10.19 -56.37
C GLY A 20 -16.68 10.70 -55.26
N CYS A 21 -15.41 10.93 -55.60
CA CYS A 21 -14.37 11.48 -54.72
C CYS A 21 -14.55 12.99 -54.46
N GLY A 22 -14.27 13.46 -53.24
CA GLY A 22 -14.15 14.90 -52.93
C GLY A 22 -14.24 15.28 -51.44
N HIS A 23 -13.16 15.03 -50.70
CA HIS A 23 -12.78 15.44 -49.32
C HIS A 23 -13.51 16.60 -48.62
N LYS A 24 -13.88 16.39 -47.33
CA LYS A 24 -13.17 16.94 -46.14
C LYS A 24 -13.79 16.48 -44.79
N GLN A 25 -12.94 15.82 -43.98
CA GLN A 25 -12.81 15.82 -42.51
C GLN A 25 -14.03 15.55 -41.59
N ALA A 26 -13.96 14.43 -40.86
CA ALA A 26 -13.78 14.44 -39.40
C ALA A 26 -13.32 13.04 -38.96
N ASP A 27 -12.22 13.04 -38.22
CA ASP A 27 -11.43 11.87 -37.85
C ASP A 27 -12.24 10.82 -37.09
N LYS A 28 -12.14 9.57 -37.57
CA LYS A 28 -12.36 8.39 -36.74
C LYS A 28 -11.25 8.38 -35.70
N GLU A 29 -11.60 8.62 -34.44
CA GLU A 29 -10.85 8.00 -33.36
C GLU A 29 -10.88 6.49 -33.59
N ASP A 30 -9.67 5.97 -33.79
CA ASP A 30 -9.36 4.57 -33.95
C ASP A 30 -9.89 3.80 -32.73
N ALA A 31 -10.90 2.96 -32.95
CA ALA A 31 -11.40 2.03 -31.95
C ALA A 31 -10.34 0.94 -31.73
N SER A 32 -9.29 1.29 -30.98
CA SER A 32 -8.31 0.34 -30.46
C SER A 32 -9.06 -0.74 -29.69
N THR A 33 -8.96 -1.95 -30.22
CA THR A 33 -9.63 -3.19 -29.80
C THR A 33 -9.71 -3.35 -28.29
N ALA A 34 -10.91 -3.20 -27.72
CA ALA A 34 -11.18 -3.64 -26.36
C ALA A 34 -10.89 -5.16 -26.25
N PRO A 35 -10.06 -5.62 -25.30
CA PRO A 35 -9.75 -7.05 -25.20
C PRO A 35 -11.03 -7.83 -24.94
N SER A 36 -11.22 -8.91 -25.72
CA SER A 36 -12.32 -9.87 -25.51
C SER A 36 -12.40 -10.27 -24.04
N SER A 37 -13.60 -10.55 -23.53
CA SER A 37 -13.82 -11.02 -22.15
C SER A 37 -12.85 -12.15 -21.74
N SER A 38 -12.43 -12.97 -22.71
CA SER A 38 -11.45 -14.04 -22.53
C SER A 38 -10.04 -13.55 -22.17
N THR A 39 -9.54 -12.47 -22.78
CA THR A 39 -8.22 -11.89 -22.49
C THR A 39 -8.21 -11.24 -21.10
N LYS A 40 -9.28 -10.53 -20.75
CA LYS A 40 -9.44 -9.94 -19.42
C LYS A 40 -9.48 -11.00 -18.31
N LEU A 41 -10.27 -12.06 -18.51
CA LEU A 41 -10.29 -13.22 -17.59
C LEU A 41 -8.91 -13.87 -17.46
N ASN A 42 -8.16 -14.01 -18.57
CA ASN A 42 -6.84 -14.62 -18.53
C ASN A 42 -5.88 -13.82 -17.66
N ASN A 43 -5.82 -12.50 -17.84
CA ASN A 43 -4.93 -11.65 -17.05
C ASN A 43 -5.36 -11.64 -15.57
N LEU A 44 -6.67 -11.57 -15.31
CA LEU A 44 -7.23 -11.51 -13.97
C LEU A 44 -6.98 -12.79 -13.16
N LEU A 45 -7.23 -13.97 -13.74
CA LEU A 45 -7.26 -15.24 -12.99
C LEU A 45 -6.00 -16.09 -13.13
N SER A 46 -5.08 -15.73 -14.02
CA SER A 46 -3.81 -16.47 -14.15
C SER A 46 -2.99 -16.56 -12.85
N PRO A 47 -2.94 -15.51 -12.01
CA PRO A 47 -2.27 -15.60 -10.71
C PRO A 47 -2.96 -16.58 -9.73
N ALA A 48 -4.27 -16.81 -9.88
CA ALA A 48 -5.13 -17.59 -8.97
C ALA A 48 -5.29 -19.08 -9.35
N LYS A 49 -4.39 -19.64 -10.15
CA LYS A 49 -4.53 -21.01 -10.68
C LYS A 49 -4.25 -22.13 -9.67
N ALA A 50 -3.53 -21.81 -8.60
CA ALA A 50 -3.16 -22.78 -7.58
C ALA A 50 -4.41 -23.19 -6.77
N LYS A 51 -4.49 -24.48 -6.40
CA LYS A 51 -5.47 -24.95 -5.42
C LYS A 51 -4.97 -24.51 -4.04
N VAL A 52 -5.72 -23.64 -3.39
CA VAL A 52 -5.34 -23.04 -2.10
C VAL A 52 -6.42 -23.30 -1.05
N PRO A 53 -6.03 -23.66 0.19
CA PRO A 53 -6.99 -23.77 1.29
C PRO A 53 -7.56 -22.38 1.62
N ASP A 54 -8.74 -22.35 2.20
CA ASP A 54 -9.27 -21.11 2.78
C ASP A 54 -8.45 -20.67 3.99
N ASP A 55 -8.25 -19.37 4.09
CA ASP A 55 -7.56 -18.72 5.19
C ASP A 55 -8.55 -18.49 6.34
N SER A 56 -8.88 -19.55 7.07
CA SER A 56 -9.70 -19.47 8.27
C SER A 56 -8.80 -19.29 9.50
N GLN A 57 -9.00 -18.20 10.25
CA GLN A 57 -8.30 -17.96 11.53
C GLN A 57 -8.69 -18.96 12.63
N SER A 58 -9.75 -19.75 12.41
CA SER A 58 -10.19 -20.82 13.31
C SER A 58 -10.38 -22.12 12.53
N SER A 59 -9.48 -23.07 12.74
CA SER A 59 -9.54 -24.42 12.19
C SER A 59 -10.55 -25.29 12.97
N ASN A 60 -11.84 -25.01 12.80
CA ASN A 60 -12.90 -25.73 13.53
C ASN A 60 -13.82 -26.57 12.61
N GLY A 61 -13.40 -26.93 11.40
CA GLY A 61 -14.24 -27.72 10.49
C GLY A 61 -13.55 -28.22 9.23
N ASP A 62 -14.39 -28.65 8.28
CA ASP A 62 -14.01 -29.13 6.95
C ASP A 62 -13.40 -27.99 6.10
N GLN A 63 -12.08 -28.06 5.88
CA GLN A 63 -11.30 -27.04 5.16
C GLN A 63 -11.75 -26.96 3.70
N LEU A 64 -12.05 -25.75 3.24
CA LEU A 64 -12.40 -25.49 1.85
C LEU A 64 -11.15 -25.18 1.03
N TYR A 65 -11.23 -25.48 -0.26
CA TYR A 65 -10.19 -25.18 -1.23
C TYR A 65 -10.78 -24.51 -2.44
N SER A 66 -10.15 -23.44 -2.88
CA SER A 66 -10.49 -22.72 -4.11
C SER A 66 -9.41 -22.95 -5.16
N GLN A 67 -9.84 -23.16 -6.41
CA GLN A 67 -8.95 -23.25 -7.56
C GLN A 67 -9.62 -22.68 -8.81
N PHE A 68 -8.96 -21.73 -9.48
CA PHE A 68 -9.34 -21.30 -10.82
C PHE A 68 -8.55 -22.07 -11.86
N TYR A 69 -9.19 -22.50 -12.95
CA TYR A 69 -8.47 -23.21 -14.01
C TYR A 69 -9.12 -23.00 -15.37
N LYS A 70 -8.36 -23.30 -16.44
CA LYS A 70 -8.82 -23.15 -17.82
C LYS A 70 -8.87 -24.52 -18.50
N LYS A 71 -10.01 -24.84 -19.12
CA LYS A 71 -10.24 -26.08 -19.88
C LYS A 71 -11.04 -25.76 -21.14
N GLY A 72 -10.60 -26.23 -22.31
CA GLY A 72 -11.30 -25.99 -23.58
C GLY A 72 -11.48 -24.50 -23.89
N GLY A 73 -10.51 -23.66 -23.55
CA GLY A 73 -10.58 -22.20 -23.75
C GLY A 73 -11.44 -21.44 -22.73
N GLN A 74 -12.16 -22.14 -21.85
CA GLN A 74 -13.09 -21.55 -20.88
C GLN A 74 -12.52 -21.61 -19.47
N TRP A 75 -12.85 -20.61 -18.66
CA TRP A 75 -12.46 -20.53 -17.25
C TRP A 75 -13.49 -21.20 -16.36
N TYR A 76 -12.98 -21.86 -15.31
CA TYR A 76 -13.75 -22.57 -14.31
C TYR A 76 -13.24 -22.19 -12.93
N TRP A 77 -14.13 -22.28 -11.95
CA TRP A 77 -13.81 -22.24 -10.53
C TRP A 77 -14.22 -23.57 -9.90
N LYS A 78 -13.29 -24.22 -9.22
CA LYS A 78 -13.50 -25.45 -8.48
C LYS A 78 -13.46 -25.15 -6.99
N LEU A 79 -14.54 -25.52 -6.30
CA LEU A 79 -14.64 -25.52 -4.85
C LEU A 79 -14.58 -26.98 -4.38
N THR A 80 -13.64 -27.28 -3.50
CA THR A 80 -13.47 -28.62 -2.93
C THR A 80 -13.44 -28.49 -1.41
N SER A 81 -14.00 -29.43 -0.68
CA SER A 81 -13.78 -29.56 0.76
C SER A 81 -12.80 -30.71 1.04
N GLN A 82 -12.21 -30.70 2.23
CA GLN A 82 -11.31 -31.75 2.67
C GLN A 82 -12.05 -33.08 2.86
N ASP A 83 -13.27 -33.02 3.40
CA ASP A 83 -14.03 -34.19 3.83
C ASP A 83 -14.98 -34.71 2.73
N ASP A 84 -15.67 -33.81 2.01
CA ASP A 84 -16.70 -34.13 1.02
C ASP A 84 -16.19 -34.13 -0.43
N GLY A 85 -14.94 -33.71 -0.66
CA GLY A 85 -14.37 -33.62 -2.00
C GLY A 85 -14.97 -32.49 -2.83
N THR A 86 -15.31 -32.72 -4.10
CA THR A 86 -15.70 -31.60 -5.00
C THR A 86 -17.13 -31.14 -4.71
N ILE A 87 -17.29 -29.95 -4.10
CA ILE A 87 -18.58 -29.29 -3.88
C ILE A 87 -19.11 -28.71 -5.18
N ASP A 88 -18.26 -28.00 -5.92
CA ASP A 88 -18.65 -27.36 -7.17
C ASP A 88 -17.52 -27.32 -8.19
N ASN A 89 -17.93 -27.30 -9.46
CA ASN A 89 -17.07 -27.07 -10.59
C ASN A 89 -17.82 -26.22 -11.61
N SER A 90 -17.75 -24.91 -11.40
CA SER A 90 -18.57 -23.93 -12.12
C SER A 90 -17.80 -23.28 -13.27
N GLN A 91 -18.47 -23.14 -14.41
CA GLN A 91 -17.96 -22.37 -15.54
C GLN A 91 -18.18 -20.87 -15.30
N ILE A 92 -17.15 -20.06 -15.54
CA ILE A 92 -17.25 -18.61 -15.59
C ILE A 92 -17.70 -18.19 -17.00
N LYS A 93 -18.90 -17.61 -17.10
CA LYS A 93 -19.49 -17.15 -18.37
C LYS A 93 -19.08 -15.73 -18.73
N SER A 94 -19.02 -14.84 -17.75
CA SER A 94 -18.67 -13.44 -17.94
C SER A 94 -18.14 -12.82 -16.65
N LEU A 95 -17.50 -11.66 -16.79
CA LEU A 95 -17.02 -10.83 -15.68
C LEU A 95 -17.57 -9.41 -15.84
N LYS A 96 -17.88 -8.76 -14.72
CA LYS A 96 -18.24 -7.34 -14.65
C LYS A 96 -17.46 -6.68 -13.50
N SER A 97 -16.73 -5.60 -13.78
CA SER A 97 -16.12 -4.78 -12.72
C SER A 97 -17.22 -4.07 -11.92
N THR A 98 -17.01 -3.91 -10.62
CA THR A 98 -17.97 -3.25 -9.72
C THR A 98 -17.77 -1.74 -9.60
N GLY A 99 -16.74 -1.18 -10.24
CA GLY A 99 -16.30 0.21 -10.05
C GLY A 99 -15.40 0.39 -8.82
N GLN A 100 -15.26 -0.63 -7.97
CA GLN A 100 -14.20 -0.72 -6.96
C GLN A 100 -12.96 -1.38 -7.58
N ASN A 101 -11.78 -0.92 -7.18
CA ASN A 101 -10.50 -1.49 -7.62
C ASN A 101 -10.44 -2.97 -7.26
N ASP A 102 -10.06 -3.78 -8.25
CA ASP A 102 -9.89 -5.23 -8.17
C ASP A 102 -11.07 -6.08 -7.65
N VAL A 103 -12.27 -5.50 -7.64
CA VAL A 103 -13.51 -6.20 -7.28
C VAL A 103 -14.37 -6.46 -8.52
N TYR A 104 -14.71 -7.73 -8.72
CA TYR A 104 -15.43 -8.24 -9.89
C TYR A 104 -16.62 -9.12 -9.50
N ASN A 105 -17.67 -9.06 -10.31
CA ASN A 105 -18.77 -10.01 -10.27
C ASN A 105 -18.67 -10.96 -11.47
N PHE A 106 -18.61 -12.26 -11.21
CA PHE A 106 -18.62 -13.30 -12.24
C PHE A 106 -20.02 -13.90 -12.36
N SER A 107 -20.47 -14.09 -13.61
CA SER A 107 -21.64 -14.91 -13.91
C SER A 107 -21.18 -16.36 -14.06
N MET A 108 -21.75 -17.26 -13.26
CA MET A 108 -21.33 -18.64 -13.12
C MET A 108 -22.44 -19.60 -13.58
N VAL A 109 -22.05 -20.77 -14.07
CA VAL A 109 -22.95 -21.91 -14.28
C VAL A 109 -22.33 -23.15 -13.62
N SER A 110 -23.03 -23.71 -12.64
CA SER A 110 -22.58 -24.88 -11.89
C SER A 110 -22.62 -26.18 -12.67
N ASN A 111 -21.95 -27.19 -12.14
CA ASN A 111 -22.00 -28.57 -12.63
C ASN A 111 -23.43 -29.17 -12.67
N LYS A 112 -24.38 -28.56 -11.93
CA LYS A 112 -25.82 -28.89 -11.92
C LYS A 112 -26.65 -27.98 -12.86
N ASN A 113 -26.01 -27.24 -13.77
CA ASN A 113 -26.63 -26.29 -14.69
C ASN A 113 -27.44 -25.17 -13.99
N LYS A 114 -27.06 -24.79 -12.76
CA LYS A 114 -27.66 -23.63 -12.07
C LYS A 114 -26.80 -22.40 -12.28
N SER A 115 -27.44 -21.32 -12.73
CA SER A 115 -26.79 -20.01 -12.85
C SER A 115 -26.76 -19.29 -11.52
N TYR A 116 -25.62 -18.69 -11.19
CA TYR A 116 -25.46 -17.84 -10.00
C TYR A 116 -24.38 -16.79 -10.23
N ASN A 117 -24.24 -15.84 -9.29
CA ASN A 117 -23.17 -14.85 -9.32
C ASN A 117 -22.16 -15.15 -8.21
N MET A 118 -20.90 -14.89 -8.49
CA MET A 118 -19.81 -14.94 -7.53
C MET A 118 -19.09 -13.59 -7.51
N LYS A 119 -18.90 -13.01 -6.33
CA LYS A 119 -18.04 -11.83 -6.16
C LYS A 119 -16.62 -12.31 -5.89
N PHE A 120 -15.68 -11.80 -6.68
CA PHE A 120 -14.25 -12.05 -6.57
C PHE A 120 -13.56 -10.72 -6.28
N ASN A 121 -12.62 -10.73 -5.34
CA ASN A 121 -11.83 -9.55 -4.99
C ASN A 121 -10.36 -9.96 -4.87
N TRP A 122 -9.45 -9.31 -5.60
CA TRP A 122 -8.05 -9.38 -5.20
C TRP A 122 -7.85 -8.56 -3.94
N ILE A 123 -7.24 -9.18 -2.94
CA ILE A 123 -6.86 -8.51 -1.71
C ILE A 123 -5.53 -7.82 -1.99
N ASN A 124 -5.51 -6.50 -1.80
CA ASN A 124 -4.39 -5.60 -2.07
C ASN A 124 -3.85 -5.65 -3.51
N GLY A 125 -2.93 -4.74 -3.85
CA GLY A 125 -2.49 -4.58 -5.24
C GLY A 125 -1.58 -5.70 -5.78
N GLY A 126 -0.98 -6.51 -4.90
CA GLY A 126 -0.02 -7.54 -5.32
C GLY A 126 -0.66 -8.82 -5.86
N HIS A 127 -2.00 -8.92 -5.80
CA HIS A 127 -2.74 -10.12 -6.20
C HIS A 127 -2.20 -11.41 -5.53
N GLN A 128 -1.80 -11.31 -4.25
CA GLN A 128 -1.24 -12.42 -3.48
C GLN A 128 -2.27 -13.19 -2.66
N ALA A 129 -3.44 -12.59 -2.46
CA ALA A 129 -4.58 -13.21 -1.80
C ALA A 129 -5.87 -12.72 -2.44
N TYR A 130 -6.95 -13.47 -2.32
CA TYR A 130 -8.25 -13.09 -2.87
C TYR A 130 -9.40 -13.53 -1.96
N THR A 131 -10.52 -12.83 -2.06
CA THR A 131 -11.79 -13.23 -1.43
C THR A 131 -12.73 -13.78 -2.50
N VAL A 132 -13.43 -14.86 -2.17
CA VAL A 132 -14.57 -15.36 -2.93
C VAL A 132 -15.83 -15.30 -2.08
N ASN A 133 -16.86 -14.64 -2.61
CA ASN A 133 -18.20 -14.68 -2.05
C ASN A 133 -19.16 -15.31 -3.08
N ALA A 134 -19.69 -16.49 -2.74
CA ALA A 134 -20.62 -17.25 -3.56
C ALA A 134 -21.79 -17.74 -2.68
N ALA A 135 -22.85 -16.92 -2.57
CA ALA A 135 -24.02 -17.21 -1.75
C ALA A 135 -24.69 -18.56 -2.08
N TYR A 136 -24.63 -19.01 -3.34
CA TYR A 136 -25.17 -20.32 -3.75
C TYR A 136 -24.58 -21.51 -2.97
N HIS A 137 -23.34 -21.38 -2.48
CA HIS A 137 -22.65 -22.40 -1.67
C HIS A 137 -22.33 -21.94 -0.25
N ASN A 138 -22.90 -20.81 0.19
CA ASN A 138 -22.57 -20.18 1.47
C ASN A 138 -21.07 -19.93 1.68
N VAL A 139 -20.32 -19.65 0.60
CA VAL A 139 -18.88 -19.36 0.68
C VAL A 139 -18.67 -17.86 0.82
N ASN A 140 -17.88 -17.45 1.80
CA ASN A 140 -17.41 -16.08 1.99
C ASN A 140 -16.02 -16.12 2.64
N ASN A 141 -15.03 -16.60 1.89
CA ASN A 141 -13.74 -16.98 2.43
C ASN A 141 -12.60 -16.26 1.71
N ASN A 142 -11.50 -16.09 2.44
CA ASN A 142 -10.24 -15.56 1.93
C ASN A 142 -9.31 -16.70 1.54
N PHE A 143 -8.41 -16.48 0.59
CA PHE A 143 -7.48 -17.48 0.08
C PHE A 143 -6.13 -16.83 -0.17
N VAL A 144 -5.05 -17.40 0.38
CA VAL A 144 -3.70 -16.85 0.28
C VAL A 144 -2.85 -17.73 -0.64
N LEU A 145 -2.32 -17.15 -1.71
CA LEU A 145 -1.62 -17.93 -2.75
C LEU A 145 -0.33 -18.60 -2.27
N ALA A 146 0.30 -18.03 -1.24
CA ALA A 146 1.51 -18.59 -0.65
C ALA A 146 1.27 -19.95 0.02
N ASP A 147 0.03 -20.33 0.33
CA ASP A 147 -0.27 -21.66 0.86
C ASP A 147 -0.08 -22.80 -0.13
N ALA A 148 -0.09 -22.48 -1.42
CA ALA A 148 0.24 -23.45 -2.47
C ALA A 148 1.62 -23.22 -3.12
N LYS A 149 2.17 -22.00 -3.01
CA LYS A 149 3.41 -21.60 -3.71
C LYS A 149 4.66 -21.68 -2.85
N VAL A 150 4.53 -21.52 -1.54
CA VAL A 150 5.67 -21.48 -0.61
C VAL A 150 5.56 -22.64 0.35
N SER A 151 6.63 -23.45 0.40
CA SER A 151 6.71 -24.62 1.28
C SER A 151 6.80 -24.21 2.76
N GLY A 152 6.47 -25.15 3.64
CA GLY A 152 6.54 -24.94 5.09
C GLY A 152 5.25 -24.36 5.69
N GLN A 153 5.23 -24.36 7.02
CA GLN A 153 4.14 -23.81 7.82
C GLN A 153 4.34 -22.31 8.04
N TRP A 154 3.25 -21.58 8.27
CA TRP A 154 3.33 -20.19 8.71
C TRP A 154 4.03 -20.13 10.08
N GLN A 155 5.02 -19.25 10.18
CA GLN A 155 5.73 -18.95 11.42
C GLN A 155 5.15 -17.67 12.02
N THR A 156 4.92 -17.66 13.33
CA THR A 156 4.39 -16.48 14.03
C THR A 156 5.43 -15.36 14.05
N GLY A 157 4.96 -14.15 13.80
CA GLY A 157 5.72 -12.92 13.82
C GLY A 157 6.31 -12.53 12.46
N ALA A 158 7.33 -11.68 12.48
CA ALA A 158 8.07 -11.24 11.30
C ALA A 158 9.56 -11.60 11.43
N PRO A 159 10.22 -12.03 10.34
CA PRO A 159 11.66 -12.24 10.34
C PRO A 159 12.42 -10.95 10.66
N GLN A 160 13.49 -11.02 11.47
CA GLN A 160 14.31 -9.86 11.82
C GLN A 160 14.86 -9.12 10.57
N ALA A 161 15.11 -9.84 9.48
CA ALA A 161 15.61 -9.29 8.22
C ALA A 161 14.65 -8.31 7.52
N VAL A 162 13.35 -8.39 7.80
CA VAL A 162 12.33 -7.51 7.19
C VAL A 162 11.68 -6.57 8.20
N GLN A 163 11.94 -6.75 9.50
CA GLN A 163 11.46 -5.84 10.53
C GLN A 163 12.12 -4.46 10.39
N GLY A 164 11.34 -3.42 10.66
CA GLY A 164 11.73 -2.03 10.54
C GLY A 164 10.73 -1.21 9.75
N THR A 165 11.07 0.06 9.56
CA THR A 165 10.34 0.95 8.67
C THR A 165 11.10 1.12 7.37
N TRP A 166 10.36 1.03 6.28
CA TRP A 166 10.84 1.08 4.91
C TRP A 166 10.11 2.21 4.20
N ALA A 167 10.81 2.93 3.33
CA ALA A 167 10.20 3.95 2.49
C ALA A 167 10.72 3.88 1.06
N THR A 168 9.90 4.29 0.12
CA THR A 168 10.36 4.63 -1.22
C THR A 168 11.10 5.97 -1.19
N ASP A 169 11.88 6.23 -2.23
CA ASP A 169 12.25 7.60 -2.59
C ASP A 169 11.01 8.42 -3.02
N PHE A 170 11.22 9.72 -3.26
CA PHE A 170 10.20 10.58 -3.82
C PHE A 170 9.77 10.09 -5.21
N THR A 171 8.47 9.92 -5.39
CA THR A 171 7.85 9.61 -6.68
C THR A 171 6.83 10.68 -7.05
N ASN A 172 6.50 10.79 -8.34
CA ASN A 172 5.47 11.73 -8.77
C ASN A 172 4.10 11.31 -8.23
N ASN A 173 3.36 12.28 -7.68
CA ASN A 173 1.97 12.10 -7.30
C ASN A 173 1.10 12.04 -8.56
N SER A 174 0.21 11.06 -8.63
CA SER A 174 -0.82 10.94 -9.68
C SER A 174 -2.24 11.18 -9.16
N GLY A 175 -2.38 11.58 -7.90
CA GLY A 175 -3.66 11.89 -7.25
C GLY A 175 -4.25 13.23 -7.68
N ASN A 176 -5.45 13.52 -7.16
CA ASN A 176 -6.20 14.74 -7.51
C ASN A 176 -5.45 16.04 -7.14
N ASP A 177 -4.62 15.99 -6.10
CA ASP A 177 -3.84 17.13 -5.62
C ASP A 177 -2.44 17.22 -6.21
N ALA A 178 -2.09 16.40 -7.22
CA ALA A 178 -0.75 16.33 -7.81
C ALA A 178 -0.20 17.68 -8.31
N GLN A 179 -1.06 18.63 -8.69
CA GLN A 179 -0.60 19.97 -9.07
C GLN A 179 -0.03 20.78 -7.89
N LYS A 180 -0.55 20.56 -6.67
CA LYS A 180 -0.11 21.23 -5.45
C LYS A 180 0.92 20.42 -4.68
N LEU A 181 0.72 19.10 -4.66
CA LEU A 181 1.51 18.11 -3.94
C LEU A 181 2.10 17.11 -4.94
N PRO A 182 3.11 17.51 -5.74
CA PRO A 182 3.59 16.72 -6.87
C PRO A 182 4.42 15.50 -6.48
N PHE A 183 4.80 15.36 -5.21
CA PHE A 183 5.65 14.26 -4.76
C PHE A 183 4.99 13.43 -3.68
N THR A 184 5.26 12.13 -3.69
CA THR A 184 4.83 11.18 -2.66
C THR A 184 5.98 10.31 -2.19
N LYS A 185 5.86 9.81 -0.95
CA LYS A 185 6.65 8.69 -0.43
C LYS A 185 5.73 7.65 0.16
N GLN A 186 5.95 6.39 -0.18
CA GLN A 186 5.23 5.26 0.41
C GLN A 186 6.05 4.71 1.56
N PHE A 187 5.41 4.49 2.71
CA PHE A 187 6.01 3.88 3.89
C PHE A 187 5.37 2.53 4.20
N LEU A 188 6.18 1.61 4.71
CA LEU A 188 5.80 0.31 5.24
C LEU A 188 6.56 0.07 6.54
N ASN A 189 5.84 -0.11 7.64
CA ASN A 189 6.42 -0.48 8.93
C ASN A 189 6.03 -1.92 9.27
N ILE A 190 7.02 -2.71 9.66
CA ILE A 190 6.88 -4.13 10.01
C ILE A 190 7.52 -4.32 11.38
N THR A 191 6.72 -4.76 12.35
CA THR A 191 7.22 -5.25 13.64
C THR A 191 6.99 -6.76 13.73
N SER A 192 7.46 -7.37 14.82
CA SER A 192 7.18 -8.77 15.13
C SER A 192 5.67 -9.08 15.27
N THR A 193 4.79 -8.09 15.48
CA THR A 193 3.37 -8.32 15.80
C THR A 193 2.38 -7.52 14.95
N ALA A 194 2.85 -6.51 14.22
CA ALA A 194 2.00 -5.63 13.42
C ALA A 194 2.66 -5.20 12.12
N THR A 195 1.85 -4.86 11.12
CA THR A 195 2.30 -4.07 9.98
C THR A 195 1.42 -2.85 9.78
N SER A 196 2.00 -1.79 9.23
CA SER A 196 1.24 -0.59 8.85
C SER A 196 1.86 0.08 7.64
N SER A 197 1.04 0.68 6.80
CA SER A 197 1.51 1.46 5.66
C SER A 197 0.75 2.78 5.50
N PHE A 198 1.43 3.76 4.93
CA PHE A 198 0.86 5.07 4.65
C PHE A 198 1.62 5.74 3.51
N VAL A 199 0.94 6.67 2.84
CA VAL A 199 1.52 7.53 1.81
C VAL A 199 1.62 8.93 2.38
N ASN A 200 2.77 9.57 2.20
CA ASN A 200 2.94 10.98 2.47
C ASN A 200 2.94 11.74 1.15
N GLU A 201 2.31 12.92 1.13
CA GLU A 201 2.29 13.82 -0.01
C GLU A 201 3.02 15.12 0.34
N TYR A 202 3.81 15.59 -0.63
CA TYR A 202 4.76 16.66 -0.45
C TYR A 202 4.62 17.72 -1.55
N ASP A 203 4.90 18.96 -1.18
CA ASP A 203 5.00 20.05 -2.16
C ASP A 203 6.29 19.98 -2.99
N THR A 204 6.47 20.94 -3.91
CA THR A 204 7.66 21.05 -4.75
C THR A 204 8.99 21.21 -4.00
N ASN A 205 8.93 21.61 -2.72
CA ASN A 205 10.09 21.78 -1.85
C ASN A 205 10.29 20.58 -0.91
N HIS A 206 9.57 19.48 -1.16
CA HIS A 206 9.56 18.28 -0.32
C HIS A 206 9.15 18.54 1.14
N ARG A 207 8.26 19.51 1.37
CA ARG A 207 7.62 19.73 2.68
C ARG A 207 6.39 18.85 2.78
N LEU A 208 6.21 18.20 3.92
CA LEU A 208 5.09 17.29 4.15
C LEU A 208 3.78 18.06 4.36
N TYR A 209 2.76 17.75 3.57
CA TYR A 209 1.45 18.41 3.61
C TYR A 209 0.30 17.49 3.97
N ASN A 210 0.34 16.25 3.48
CA ASN A 210 -0.72 15.28 3.71
C ASN A 210 -0.16 13.89 3.97
N SER A 211 -0.91 13.08 4.70
CA SER A 211 -0.61 11.68 4.94
C SER A 211 -1.88 10.85 4.92
N GLU A 212 -1.88 9.84 4.07
CA GLU A 212 -2.98 8.88 3.97
C GLU A 212 -2.52 7.54 4.54
N THR A 213 -3.09 7.15 5.68
CA THR A 213 -2.81 5.82 6.22
C THR A 213 -3.60 4.79 5.43
N ALA A 214 -2.89 3.90 4.75
CA ALA A 214 -3.50 2.89 3.89
C ALA A 214 -3.94 1.67 4.69
N ASN A 215 -3.09 1.15 5.60
CA ASN A 215 -3.39 -0.07 6.33
C ASN A 215 -2.75 -0.10 7.73
N LYS A 216 -3.43 -0.72 8.69
CA LYS A 216 -2.90 -1.14 10.00
C LYS A 216 -3.41 -2.53 10.30
N THR A 217 -2.51 -3.46 10.57
CA THR A 217 -2.83 -4.86 10.76
C THR A 217 -2.01 -5.48 11.88
N THR A 218 -2.50 -6.58 12.44
CA THR A 218 -1.88 -7.33 13.54
C THR A 218 -1.80 -8.81 13.19
N ASN A 219 -1.41 -9.67 14.14
CA ASN A 219 -1.29 -11.13 13.95
C ASN A 219 -0.38 -11.48 12.77
N VAL A 220 0.82 -10.89 12.75
CA VAL A 220 1.80 -11.11 11.69
C VAL A 220 2.28 -12.55 11.73
N SER A 221 2.36 -13.16 10.56
CA SER A 221 2.97 -14.46 10.32
C SER A 221 3.72 -14.43 8.99
N TYR A 222 4.66 -15.36 8.80
CA TYR A 222 5.42 -15.44 7.56
C TYR A 222 5.67 -16.86 7.07
N LYS A 223 5.93 -16.96 5.76
CA LYS A 223 6.65 -18.08 5.14
C LYS A 223 7.92 -17.57 4.49
N GLN A 224 8.92 -18.43 4.38
CA GLN A 224 10.23 -18.09 3.80
C GLN A 224 10.56 -19.02 2.63
N ASP A 225 11.15 -18.44 1.58
CA ASP A 225 11.73 -19.14 0.43
C ASP A 225 13.07 -18.47 0.05
N GLY A 226 14.16 -18.99 0.62
CA GLY A 226 15.48 -18.36 0.54
C GLY A 226 15.48 -16.97 1.18
N ASP A 227 15.88 -15.95 0.41
CA ASP A 227 15.87 -14.53 0.82
C ASP A 227 14.54 -13.82 0.56
N ASN A 228 13.50 -14.59 0.18
CA ASN A 228 12.15 -14.08 -0.04
C ASN A 228 11.25 -14.50 1.13
N TYR A 229 10.39 -13.58 1.53
CA TYR A 229 9.42 -13.77 2.60
C TYR A 229 8.03 -13.44 2.08
N VAL A 230 7.04 -14.23 2.46
CA VAL A 230 5.64 -13.83 2.36
C VAL A 230 5.15 -13.53 3.75
N LEU A 231 4.79 -12.28 4.01
CA LEU A 231 4.18 -11.84 5.26
C LEU A 231 2.67 -11.81 5.09
N LYS A 232 1.97 -12.24 6.13
CA LYS A 232 0.52 -12.17 6.24
C LYS A 232 0.16 -11.60 7.60
N SER A 233 -0.74 -10.64 7.61
CA SER A 233 -1.31 -10.01 8.80
C SER A 233 -2.78 -9.71 8.57
N TYR A 234 -3.51 -9.27 9.59
CA TYR A 234 -4.96 -9.13 9.54
C TYR A 234 -5.42 -7.73 9.96
N ASP A 235 -6.35 -7.17 9.18
CA ASP A 235 -7.07 -5.96 9.56
C ASP A 235 -8.13 -6.25 10.65
N SER A 236 -8.86 -5.23 11.08
CA SER A 236 -9.90 -5.36 12.10
C SER A 236 -11.10 -6.23 11.68
N ASN A 237 -11.25 -6.51 10.39
CA ASN A 237 -12.32 -7.34 9.82
C ASN A 237 -11.83 -8.76 9.51
N GLU A 238 -10.64 -9.14 10.01
CA GLU A 238 -9.99 -10.42 9.75
C GLU A 238 -9.72 -10.67 8.24
N THR A 239 -9.67 -9.62 7.43
CA THR A 239 -9.21 -9.73 6.04
C THR A 239 -7.68 -9.76 6.05
N PRO A 240 -7.05 -10.78 5.43
CA PRO A 240 -5.61 -10.83 5.39
C PRO A 240 -5.05 -9.69 4.54
N VAL A 241 -3.87 -9.21 4.88
CA VAL A 241 -3.03 -8.34 4.06
C VAL A 241 -1.72 -9.09 3.84
N VAL A 242 -1.34 -9.27 2.59
CA VAL A 242 -0.23 -10.14 2.20
C VAL A 242 0.84 -9.37 1.44
N TYR A 243 2.06 -9.42 1.92
CA TYR A 243 3.24 -8.84 1.26
C TYR A 243 4.18 -9.94 0.83
N SER A 244 4.71 -9.88 -0.39
CA SER A 244 5.92 -10.63 -0.75
C SER A 244 7.10 -9.69 -0.71
N ILE A 245 8.14 -10.07 0.03
CA ILE A 245 9.29 -9.22 0.35
C ILE A 245 10.55 -9.96 -0.05
N SER A 246 11.33 -9.39 -0.96
CA SER A 246 12.68 -9.88 -1.28
C SER A 246 13.70 -8.96 -0.62
N VAL A 247 14.62 -9.52 0.18
CA VAL A 247 15.73 -8.76 0.75
C VAL A 247 16.83 -8.61 -0.30
N MET A 248 17.18 -7.37 -0.66
CA MET A 248 18.10 -7.11 -1.79
C MET A 248 19.55 -6.79 -1.37
N GLY A 249 19.82 -6.61 -0.07
CA GLY A 249 21.09 -6.08 0.45
C GLY A 249 21.02 -4.56 0.68
N ASN A 250 22.07 -3.95 1.23
CA ASN A 250 22.19 -2.50 1.47
C ASN A 250 21.00 -1.86 2.22
N ASN A 251 20.34 -2.60 3.12
CA ASN A 251 19.13 -2.14 3.79
C ASN A 251 18.02 -1.75 2.79
N GLU A 252 17.88 -2.51 1.70
CA GLU A 252 16.81 -2.40 0.71
C GLU A 252 15.99 -3.68 0.64
N ILE A 253 14.67 -3.50 0.47
CA ILE A 253 13.73 -4.58 0.17
C ILE A 253 12.95 -4.25 -1.10
N LYS A 254 12.54 -5.29 -1.81
CA LYS A 254 11.51 -5.22 -2.84
C LYS A 254 10.21 -5.76 -2.27
N VAL A 255 9.12 -5.01 -2.38
CA VAL A 255 7.80 -5.36 -1.82
C VAL A 255 6.75 -5.43 -2.92
N ASP A 256 6.06 -6.56 -2.99
CA ASP A 256 4.81 -6.77 -3.72
C ASP A 256 3.65 -6.83 -2.73
N GLY A 257 2.48 -6.29 -3.09
CA GLY A 257 1.29 -6.29 -2.23
C GLY A 257 0.95 -4.94 -1.61
N LEU A 258 1.87 -3.96 -1.66
CA LEU A 258 1.62 -2.62 -1.15
C LEU A 258 0.88 -1.74 -2.17
N THR A 259 1.26 -1.85 -3.44
CA THR A 259 0.57 -1.26 -4.59
C THR A 259 0.39 -2.33 -5.67
N SER A 260 -0.15 -1.96 -6.84
CA SER A 260 -0.32 -2.87 -7.98
C SER A 260 1.01 -3.26 -8.67
N SER A 261 2.08 -2.54 -8.38
CA SER A 261 3.43 -2.79 -8.89
C SER A 261 4.38 -3.04 -7.73
N SER A 262 5.47 -3.77 -7.99
CA SER A 262 6.55 -3.89 -7.01
C SER A 262 7.12 -2.53 -6.64
N LEU A 263 7.45 -2.33 -5.38
CA LEU A 263 8.19 -1.17 -4.88
C LEU A 263 9.55 -1.60 -4.35
N THR A 264 10.58 -0.86 -4.71
CA THR A 264 11.86 -0.91 -3.99
C THR A 264 11.79 0.10 -2.86
N MET A 265 12.13 -0.35 -1.65
CA MET A 265 12.07 0.47 -0.44
C MET A 265 13.39 0.34 0.31
N SER A 266 13.92 1.47 0.72
CA SER A 266 15.10 1.53 1.58
C SER A 266 14.64 1.61 3.03
N GLN A 267 15.39 0.98 3.93
CA GLN A 267 15.14 1.12 5.35
C GLN A 267 15.25 2.61 5.66
N SER A 268 14.20 3.14 6.28
CA SER A 268 14.14 4.55 6.65
C SER A 268 15.04 4.80 7.86
N ALA A 269 16.34 4.69 7.67
CA ALA A 269 17.33 5.52 8.33
C ALA A 269 17.64 6.62 7.33
N THR A 270 16.88 7.71 7.32
CA THR A 270 17.19 8.78 6.38
C THR A 270 18.47 9.49 6.85
N SER A 271 19.56 9.22 6.14
CA SER A 271 20.93 9.72 6.31
C SER A 271 21.04 11.23 6.62
N PRO A 272 22.16 11.68 7.24
CA PRO A 272 22.71 13.00 6.98
C PRO A 272 23.19 13.03 5.53
N THR A 273 22.73 14.00 4.75
CA THR A 273 23.37 14.36 3.48
C THR A 273 24.49 15.37 3.74
N THR A 274 25.73 14.90 3.98
CA THR A 274 26.96 15.71 3.75
C THR A 274 27.35 15.56 2.26
N SER A 275 27.73 16.57 1.47
CA SER A 275 28.42 17.84 1.73
C SER A 275 28.22 18.85 0.60
N ALA A 276 28.16 20.15 0.92
CA ALA A 276 28.94 21.19 0.24
C ALA A 276 29.03 22.47 1.12
N SER A 277 30.19 22.60 1.79
CA SER A 277 30.84 23.82 2.28
C SER A 277 30.18 24.64 3.39
N GLU A 278 30.45 24.22 4.64
CA GLU A 278 30.81 25.19 5.66
C GLU A 278 32.20 25.76 5.33
N SER A 279 32.30 27.07 5.18
CA SER A 279 33.53 27.79 5.46
C SER A 279 33.27 28.63 6.69
N SER A 280 33.74 28.14 7.84
CA SER A 280 33.93 28.97 9.02
C SER A 280 35.02 29.99 8.70
N ALA A 281 34.63 31.25 8.54
CA ALA A 281 35.52 32.37 8.80
C ALA A 281 34.93 33.15 9.98
N VAL A 282 35.50 32.90 11.15
CA VAL A 282 35.36 33.77 12.32
C VAL A 282 36.08 35.06 11.99
N THR A 283 35.34 36.14 11.78
CA THR A 283 35.86 37.50 11.92
C THR A 283 34.91 38.28 12.81
N SER A 284 35.38 38.53 14.03
CA SER A 284 34.80 39.46 14.98
C SER A 284 34.61 40.83 14.33
N GLN A 285 33.37 41.31 14.23
CA GLN A 285 33.14 42.75 14.11
C GLN A 285 31.76 43.13 14.66
N SER A 286 31.80 43.78 15.82
CA SER A 286 30.69 44.56 16.38
C SER A 286 30.22 45.58 15.35
N GLY A 287 28.91 45.62 15.13
CA GLY A 287 28.26 46.63 14.29
C GLY A 287 26.77 46.38 14.19
N SER A 288 26.00 47.10 15.00
CA SER A 288 24.55 47.22 14.85
C SER A 288 24.20 47.68 13.43
N ALA A 289 23.54 46.83 12.67
CA ALA A 289 22.84 47.23 11.45
C ALA A 289 21.58 46.37 11.32
N ALA A 290 20.43 47.02 11.44
CA ALA A 290 19.13 46.43 11.15
C ALA A 290 19.12 45.94 9.70
N VAL A 291 19.02 44.63 9.51
CA VAL A 291 18.73 44.02 8.21
C VAL A 291 17.27 43.61 8.22
N SER A 292 16.45 44.41 7.55
CA SER A 292 15.14 44.02 7.05
C SER A 292 15.32 42.89 6.05
N GLY A 293 15.48 41.66 6.54
CA GLY A 293 15.32 40.43 5.77
C GLY A 293 13.88 39.98 5.93
N SER A 294 13.15 39.90 4.82
CA SER A 294 11.81 39.34 4.79
C SER A 294 11.81 37.96 5.46
N THR A 295 11.29 37.88 6.68
CA THR A 295 10.79 36.64 7.26
C THR A 295 9.71 36.15 6.30
N ALA A 296 10.08 35.24 5.40
CA ALA A 296 9.09 34.36 4.81
C ALA A 296 8.37 33.73 6.00
N ASN A 297 7.09 34.07 6.17
CA ASN A 297 6.19 33.35 7.06
C ASN A 297 6.19 31.90 6.60
N THR A 298 7.10 31.09 7.14
CA THR A 298 7.04 29.65 7.01
C THR A 298 5.79 29.23 7.78
N THR A 299 4.83 28.63 7.08
CA THR A 299 3.76 27.86 7.71
C THR A 299 4.42 26.80 8.58
N THR A 300 4.59 27.10 9.87
CA THR A 300 5.46 26.37 10.81
C THR A 300 5.05 24.91 11.06
N SER A 301 3.91 24.48 10.51
CA SER A 301 3.39 23.11 10.54
C SER A 301 3.84 22.22 9.38
N HIS A 302 4.45 22.76 8.31
CA HIS A 302 4.89 22.01 7.13
C HIS A 302 6.40 22.08 6.96
N LEU A 303 7.06 20.94 7.17
CA LEU A 303 8.52 20.81 7.20
C LEU A 303 8.96 19.71 6.26
N THR A 304 10.20 19.79 5.79
CA THR A 304 10.84 18.66 5.11
C THR A 304 11.21 17.56 6.11
N ASP A 305 11.36 16.32 5.64
CA ASP A 305 11.80 15.20 6.48
C ASP A 305 13.10 15.58 7.25
N GLN A 306 14.06 16.25 6.60
CA GLN A 306 15.31 16.69 7.22
C GLN A 306 15.11 17.74 8.32
N GLN A 307 14.25 18.74 8.09
CA GLN A 307 13.97 19.78 9.09
C GLN A 307 13.34 19.17 10.34
N VAL A 308 12.42 18.20 10.16
CA VAL A 308 11.81 17.45 11.26
C VAL A 308 12.86 16.68 12.06
N VAL A 309 13.73 15.93 11.37
CA VAL A 309 14.81 15.16 12.00
C VAL A 309 15.74 16.06 12.80
N ASN A 310 16.21 17.16 12.19
CA ASN A 310 17.12 18.11 12.84
C ASN A 310 16.50 18.71 14.11
N TRP A 311 15.20 18.99 14.09
CA TRP A 311 14.51 19.57 15.22
C TRP A 311 14.32 18.57 16.37
N ILE A 312 14.02 17.33 16.05
CA ILE A 312 13.70 16.28 17.04
C ILE A 312 14.96 15.63 17.62
N TRP A 313 16.02 15.51 16.81
CA TRP A 313 17.20 14.71 17.16
C TRP A 313 17.83 15.04 18.53
N PRO A 314 18.00 16.31 18.94
CA PRO A 314 18.57 16.62 20.25
C PRO A 314 17.79 15.98 21.42
N TYR A 315 16.46 15.94 21.34
CA TYR A 315 15.59 15.35 22.36
C TYR A 315 15.66 13.83 22.39
N VAL A 316 15.82 13.20 21.22
CA VAL A 316 16.01 11.75 21.11
C VAL A 316 17.38 11.36 21.62
N LYS A 317 18.45 12.04 21.19
CA LYS A 317 19.83 11.78 21.62
C LYS A 317 19.99 11.86 23.14
N ALA A 318 19.30 12.81 23.79
CA ALA A 318 19.33 12.96 25.25
C ALA A 318 18.84 11.73 26.02
N LYS A 319 18.06 10.84 25.39
CA LYS A 319 17.61 9.56 25.99
C LYS A 319 18.70 8.49 26.05
N TYR A 320 19.81 8.68 25.33
CA TYR A 320 20.90 7.70 25.19
C TYR A 320 22.24 8.25 25.68
N PRO A 321 22.36 8.72 26.95
CA PRO A 321 23.57 9.39 27.44
C PRO A 321 24.82 8.48 27.44
N ASN A 322 24.64 7.16 27.42
CA ASN A 322 25.70 6.17 27.50
C ASN A 322 25.89 5.36 26.20
N MET A 323 25.24 5.75 25.11
CA MET A 323 25.38 5.10 23.81
C MET A 323 25.82 6.12 22.77
N ASN A 324 26.76 5.74 21.91
CA ASN A 324 27.15 6.54 20.76
C ASN A 324 26.17 6.29 19.61
N VAL A 325 24.95 6.82 19.77
CA VAL A 325 23.90 6.77 18.76
C VAL A 325 23.96 8.01 17.86
N GLU A 326 23.71 7.78 16.57
CA GLU A 326 23.53 8.82 15.56
C GLU A 326 22.07 8.90 15.12
N SER A 327 21.66 10.01 14.50
CA SER A 327 20.27 10.17 14.04
C SER A 327 19.86 9.08 13.03
N THR A 328 20.83 8.54 12.30
CA THR A 328 20.68 7.41 11.36
C THR A 328 20.43 6.07 12.01
N ASP A 329 20.66 5.96 13.32
CA ASP A 329 20.31 4.74 14.05
C ASP A 329 18.81 4.71 14.38
N PHE A 330 18.03 5.70 13.92
CA PHE A 330 16.59 5.80 14.13
C PHE A 330 15.83 6.01 12.83
N THR A 331 14.57 5.61 12.85
CA THR A 331 13.55 5.94 11.86
C THR A 331 12.65 7.03 12.41
N TYR A 332 12.39 8.05 11.60
CA TYR A 332 11.39 9.08 11.85
C TYR A 332 10.22 8.84 10.91
N MET A 333 9.01 8.76 11.48
CA MET A 333 7.79 8.49 10.73
C MET A 333 6.86 9.71 10.81
N PRO A 334 7.13 10.77 10.01
CA PRO A 334 6.28 11.94 9.99
C PRO A 334 4.96 11.62 9.29
N GLN A 335 3.86 12.03 9.91
CA GLN A 335 2.49 11.84 9.42
C GLN A 335 1.64 13.08 9.72
N MET A 336 0.95 13.60 8.72
CA MET A 336 -0.04 14.66 8.91
C MET A 336 -1.35 14.08 9.41
N LYS A 337 -1.89 14.65 10.48
CA LYS A 337 -3.22 14.34 11.02
C LYS A 337 -3.84 15.61 11.57
N ASN A 338 -5.06 15.93 11.14
CA ASN A 338 -5.81 17.09 11.64
C ASN A 338 -5.02 18.41 11.57
N GLY A 339 -4.23 18.63 10.51
CA GLY A 339 -3.41 19.84 10.35
C GLY A 339 -2.16 19.92 11.24
N GLN A 340 -1.83 18.84 11.96
CA GLN A 340 -0.62 18.71 12.77
C GLN A 340 0.27 17.62 12.19
N MET A 341 1.59 17.76 12.36
CA MET A 341 2.54 16.73 11.97
C MET A 341 2.91 15.89 13.18
N TYR A 342 2.56 14.61 13.19
CA TYR A 342 2.97 13.64 14.20
C TYR A 342 4.21 12.90 13.73
N VAL A 343 5.16 12.66 14.62
CA VAL A 343 6.41 11.96 14.29
C VAL A 343 6.65 10.90 15.35
N ASN A 344 6.54 9.63 14.96
CA ASN A 344 7.05 8.54 15.80
C ASN A 344 8.52 8.32 15.48
N VAL A 345 9.33 8.14 16.52
CA VAL A 345 10.75 7.83 16.43
C VAL A 345 10.96 6.40 16.88
N LEU A 346 11.49 5.58 15.98
CA LEU A 346 11.73 4.16 16.19
C LEU A 346 13.23 3.89 16.15
N GLU A 347 13.77 3.09 17.06
CA GLU A 347 15.13 2.58 16.98
C GLU A 347 15.28 1.64 15.78
N ASN A 348 16.40 1.77 15.07
CA ASN A 348 16.85 0.74 14.15
C ASN A 348 17.69 -0.28 14.94
N HIS A 349 17.04 -1.31 15.50
CA HIS A 349 17.75 -2.37 16.25
C HIS A 349 18.82 -3.11 15.42
N ASN A 350 18.80 -2.96 14.09
CA ASN A 350 19.85 -3.51 13.23
C ASN A 350 21.10 -2.63 13.12
N ALA A 351 21.05 -1.38 13.57
CA ALA A 351 22.18 -0.46 13.57
C ALA A 351 23.27 -0.92 14.56
N ALA A 352 24.52 -0.56 14.26
CA ALA A 352 25.69 -1.03 15.00
C ALA A 352 25.63 -0.65 16.50
N ALA A 353 25.13 0.54 16.82
CA ALA A 353 24.98 1.01 18.19
C ALA A 353 24.04 0.12 19.02
N PHE A 354 22.87 -0.23 18.47
CA PHE A 354 21.87 -1.06 19.16
C PHE A 354 22.27 -2.52 19.25
N LYS A 355 22.89 -3.08 18.21
CA LYS A 355 23.48 -4.43 18.26
C LYS A 355 24.56 -4.54 19.32
N LYS A 356 25.44 -3.54 19.43
CA LYS A 356 26.52 -3.53 20.43
C LYS A 356 25.98 -3.46 21.86
N SER A 357 24.88 -2.74 22.07
CA SER A 357 24.21 -2.64 23.37
C SER A 357 23.34 -3.85 23.70
N GLY A 358 23.18 -4.82 22.79
CA GLY A 358 22.39 -6.02 23.00
C GLY A 358 20.88 -5.75 23.10
N VAL A 359 20.38 -4.71 22.43
CA VAL A 359 18.95 -4.42 22.38
C VAL A 359 18.23 -5.56 21.67
N ASP A 360 17.17 -6.08 22.31
CA ASP A 360 16.38 -7.17 21.76
C ASP A 360 15.53 -6.68 20.58
N SER A 361 15.84 -7.21 19.40
CA SER A 361 15.13 -6.95 18.14
C SER A 361 13.64 -7.33 18.15
N GLY A 362 13.18 -8.12 19.13
CA GLY A 362 11.77 -8.47 19.29
C GLY A 362 10.93 -7.41 20.03
N THR A 363 11.57 -6.40 20.62
CA THR A 363 10.88 -5.38 21.43
C THR A 363 10.31 -4.26 20.56
N ASN A 364 9.31 -3.53 21.07
CA ASN A 364 8.75 -2.39 20.36
C ASN A 364 9.85 -1.33 20.16
N PRO A 365 10.22 -0.97 18.92
CA PRO A 365 11.32 -0.04 18.67
C PRO A 365 10.93 1.42 18.92
N GLN A 366 9.66 1.75 19.20
CA GLN A 366 9.25 3.14 19.38
C GLN A 366 9.77 3.73 20.70
N VAL A 367 10.52 4.83 20.61
CA VAL A 367 11.21 5.44 21.76
C VAL A 367 10.78 6.87 22.06
N ALA A 368 10.15 7.53 21.10
CA ALA A 368 9.54 8.83 21.30
C ALA A 368 8.41 9.08 20.30
N SER A 369 7.50 9.97 20.69
CA SER A 369 6.50 10.57 19.80
C SER A 369 6.53 12.07 19.97
N PHE A 370 6.56 12.77 18.85
CA PHE A 370 6.51 14.21 18.77
C PHE A 370 5.31 14.65 17.95
N ARG A 371 4.86 15.89 18.13
CA ARG A 371 3.98 16.55 17.19
C ARG A 371 4.35 18.01 16.99
N VAL A 372 4.29 18.47 15.74
CA VAL A 372 4.31 19.89 15.39
C VAL A 372 2.86 20.35 15.35
N THR A 373 2.53 21.23 16.29
CA THR A 373 1.21 21.83 16.42
C THR A 373 0.90 22.74 15.24
N SER A 374 -0.37 23.10 15.05
CA SER A 374 -0.80 24.04 14.01
C SER A 374 -0.22 25.45 14.21
N SER A 375 0.18 25.81 15.44
CA SER A 375 0.91 27.05 15.73
C SER A 375 2.42 26.96 15.50
N GLY A 376 2.94 25.76 15.18
CA GLY A 376 4.37 25.55 14.95
C GLY A 376 5.21 25.27 16.17
N ALA A 377 4.62 24.94 17.31
CA ALA A 377 5.37 24.45 18.46
C ALA A 377 5.61 22.94 18.33
N LEU A 378 6.79 22.47 18.75
CA LEU A 378 7.09 21.06 18.91
C LEU A 378 6.69 20.62 20.31
N GLU A 379 5.85 19.61 20.37
CA GLU A 379 5.48 18.93 21.60
C GLU A 379 6.01 17.49 21.58
N GLN A 380 6.37 17.00 22.76
CA GLN A 380 6.75 15.61 22.99
C GLN A 380 5.68 14.93 23.85
N MET A 381 5.36 13.68 23.52
CA MET A 381 4.44 12.86 24.29
C MET A 381 5.17 12.20 25.47
N ASP A 382 4.57 12.26 26.66
CA ASP A 382 4.93 11.40 27.77
C ASP A 382 4.45 9.97 27.47
N ALA A 383 5.36 9.00 27.47
CA ALA A 383 5.03 7.61 27.10
C ALA A 383 4.17 6.89 28.15
N THR A 384 4.12 7.40 29.39
CA THR A 384 3.37 6.82 30.51
C THR A 384 1.98 7.39 30.60
N THR A 385 1.84 8.72 30.51
CA THR A 385 0.53 9.38 30.67
C THR A 385 -0.18 9.62 29.33
N GLY A 386 0.57 9.67 28.23
CA GLY A 386 0.06 10.06 26.92
C GLY A 386 -0.13 11.57 26.75
N ASP A 387 0.26 12.36 27.76
CA ASP A 387 0.15 13.82 27.72
C ASP A 387 1.20 14.44 26.80
N TRP A 388 0.87 15.61 26.25
CA TRP A 388 1.74 16.36 25.36
C TRP A 388 2.28 17.60 26.09
N SER A 389 3.60 17.82 25.99
CA SER A 389 4.27 18.99 26.55
C SER A 389 5.10 19.71 25.49
N VAL A 390 5.05 21.04 25.46
CA VAL A 390 5.86 21.87 24.56
C VAL A 390 7.33 21.76 24.95
N VAL A 391 8.16 21.33 23.99
CA VAL A 391 9.62 21.26 24.12
C VAL A 391 10.33 22.32 23.28
N SER A 392 9.66 22.86 22.26
CA SER A 392 10.14 24.02 21.47
C SER A 392 8.97 24.87 21.00
N SER A 393 9.08 26.20 21.08
CA SER A 393 8.02 27.13 20.65
C SER A 393 7.94 27.33 19.13
N GLY A 394 9.01 26.98 18.40
CA GLY A 394 9.13 27.16 16.96
C GLY A 394 10.32 26.40 16.38
N TYR A 395 10.33 26.20 15.05
CA TYR A 395 11.49 25.70 14.32
C TYR A 395 12.42 26.88 13.98
N ASN A 396 13.65 26.87 14.48
CA ASN A 396 14.58 28.00 14.38
C ASN A 396 15.69 27.85 13.32
N GLY A 397 15.55 26.90 12.39
CA GLY A 397 16.50 26.71 11.29
C GLY A 397 17.72 25.92 11.70
#